data_AF-A0A350BX88-F1
#
_entry.id   AF-A0A350BX88-F1
#
_cell.length_a   1.000
_cell.length_b   1.000
_cell.length_c   1.000
_cell.angle_alpha   90.00
_cell.angle_beta   90.00
_cell.angle_gamma   90.00
#
_symmetry.space_group_name_H-M   'P 1'
#
loop_
_entity.id
_entity.type
_entity.pdbx_description
1 polymer ?
#
loop_
_entity_poly.entity_id
_entity_poly.type
_entity_poly.pdbx_seq_one_letter_code
_entity_poly.pdbx_strand_id
1 'polypeptide(L)'
;MKLKTLSTACLLLCISISAFAQLDKASNKALKKAEKYYKKKKYTESAEMLKPVLQKYPTNKNIWSSYQEVNYQAYINNPMNNMNFNIEVTGNDSTVEKSNFLVDQLQYIMQKPKYDYYNSIYYASLSVPFNSNASIMLRSHYVDKLYYTGDSIDDQSTAYFEQGEGEFRAKNFQKAIEYYKKSYAADTNNYKALLYLGDSYYAMEYYGEAATYFRQAIAKEPMLSEPRKYLSDALANKGEVELALETAKETLLVYPEEQTFVTIYNLLKDIGEKKLDRNWVLRLASVNNVSDRYRRAQFNDDMMHFSHYAAAVEEVKEYYDNDGILKDDAPQSYPTYLEVHSFRKMLEATSDEDIESLEYAREMDKNGMLEPYLLIGLYNVDLYQQYLHFVENNKLEAEQFINDYLIVTQ
;
A
#
# COMPACT_ATOMS: atom_id res chain seq x y z
N MET A 1 8.76 13.46 -4.33
CA MET A 1 9.01 13.07 -5.74
C MET A 1 7.82 13.46 -6.61
N LYS A 2 7.87 14.59 -7.32
CA LYS A 2 6.82 14.96 -8.31
C LYS A 2 7.05 14.13 -9.58
N LEU A 3 6.23 13.10 -9.78
CA LEU A 3 6.14 12.18 -10.94
C LEU A 3 5.75 12.92 -12.25
N LYS A 4 6.43 14.01 -12.63
CA LYS A 4 5.96 14.91 -13.70
C LYS A 4 6.55 14.67 -15.09
N THR A 5 7.36 13.64 -15.34
CA THR A 5 8.08 13.53 -16.63
C THR A 5 8.03 12.17 -17.35
N LEU A 6 7.17 11.22 -16.95
CA LEU A 6 7.01 9.94 -17.67
C LEU A 6 5.66 9.76 -18.43
N SER A 7 4.74 10.73 -18.39
CA SER A 7 3.31 10.46 -18.67
C SER A 7 2.87 10.34 -20.14
N THR A 8 3.62 10.83 -21.13
CA THR A 8 3.20 10.72 -22.55
C THR A 8 3.80 9.54 -23.31
N ALA A 9 4.97 9.04 -22.91
CA ALA A 9 5.66 7.95 -23.61
C ALA A 9 5.21 6.55 -23.15
N CYS A 10 4.82 6.38 -21.87
CA CYS A 10 4.52 5.05 -21.30
C CYS A 10 3.25 4.41 -21.86
N LEU A 11 2.15 5.15 -22.07
CA LEU A 11 0.91 4.54 -22.59
C LEU A 11 1.05 4.09 -24.06
N LEU A 12 1.88 4.79 -24.86
CA LEU A 12 2.14 4.44 -26.26
C LEU A 12 3.05 3.20 -26.40
N LEU A 13 3.92 2.95 -25.42
CA LEU A 13 4.78 1.75 -25.36
C LEU A 13 4.08 0.52 -24.77
N CYS A 14 3.13 0.71 -23.83
CA CYS A 14 2.39 -0.40 -23.22
C CYS A 14 1.23 -0.94 -24.06
N ILE A 15 0.76 -0.17 -25.06
CA ILE A 15 -0.33 -0.58 -25.96
C ILE A 15 0.20 -1.02 -27.35
N SER A 16 1.49 -0.80 -27.65
CA SER A 16 2.11 -1.23 -28.92
C SER A 16 2.48 -2.73 -28.92
N ILE A 17 1.46 -3.58 -29.03
CA ILE A 17 1.38 -4.88 -29.74
C ILE A 17 2.42 -6.00 -29.48
N SER A 18 3.57 -5.82 -28.83
CA SER A 18 4.58 -6.90 -28.70
C SER A 18 4.67 -7.61 -27.35
N ALA A 19 3.80 -7.33 -26.37
CA ALA A 19 3.85 -7.96 -25.04
C ALA A 19 2.60 -8.79 -24.67
N PHE A 20 1.77 -9.17 -25.64
CA PHE A 20 0.52 -9.89 -25.37
C PHE A 20 0.64 -11.35 -25.84
N ALA A 21 0.76 -12.28 -24.89
CA ALA A 21 0.19 -13.60 -25.10
C ALA A 21 -1.26 -13.42 -25.57
N GLN A 22 -1.64 -14.06 -26.68
CA GLN A 22 -2.74 -13.65 -27.57
C GLN A 22 -4.06 -13.34 -26.84
N LEU A 23 -4.30 -12.06 -26.54
CA LEU A 23 -5.61 -11.57 -26.09
C LEU A 23 -6.66 -11.89 -27.15
N ASP A 24 -7.90 -12.15 -26.73
CA ASP A 24 -8.98 -12.40 -27.69
C ASP A 24 -9.31 -11.14 -28.52
N LYS A 25 -10.08 -11.33 -29.60
CA LYS A 25 -10.45 -10.26 -30.53
C LYS A 25 -11.25 -9.13 -29.87
N ALA A 26 -12.14 -9.44 -28.93
CA ALA A 26 -12.94 -8.44 -28.23
C ALA A 26 -12.06 -7.61 -27.29
N SER A 27 -11.16 -8.25 -26.55
CA SER A 27 -10.18 -7.59 -25.68
C SER A 27 -9.26 -6.65 -26.47
N ASN A 28 -8.71 -7.10 -27.60
CA ASN A 28 -7.92 -6.25 -28.49
C ASN A 28 -8.71 -5.04 -29.02
N LYS A 29 -9.99 -5.22 -29.35
CA LYS A 29 -10.87 -4.13 -29.80
C LYS A 29 -11.12 -3.11 -28.69
N ALA A 30 -11.31 -3.59 -27.45
CA ALA A 30 -11.49 -2.74 -26.28
C ALA A 30 -10.23 -1.90 -26.00
N LEU A 31 -9.03 -2.50 -26.03
CA LEU A 31 -7.76 -1.78 -25.87
C LEU A 31 -7.56 -0.68 -26.93
N LYS A 32 -7.83 -0.97 -28.21
CA LYS A 32 -7.77 0.06 -29.29
C LYS A 32 -8.76 1.20 -29.06
N LYS A 33 -9.95 0.89 -28.52
CA LYS A 33 -10.96 1.90 -28.19
C LYS A 33 -10.52 2.74 -26.98
N ALA A 34 -9.94 2.12 -25.97
CA ALA A 34 -9.35 2.79 -24.81
C ALA A 34 -8.27 3.80 -25.25
N GLU A 35 -7.35 3.39 -26.12
CA GLU A 35 -6.31 4.25 -26.68
C GLU A 35 -6.91 5.44 -27.47
N LYS A 36 -7.94 5.19 -28.27
CA LYS A 36 -8.65 6.26 -29.01
C LYS A 36 -9.29 7.28 -28.07
N TYR A 37 -9.90 6.84 -26.96
CA TYR A 37 -10.45 7.73 -25.95
C TYR A 37 -9.36 8.52 -25.23
N TYR A 38 -8.26 7.86 -24.86
CA TYR A 38 -7.11 8.51 -24.25
C TYR A 38 -6.54 9.64 -25.12
N LYS A 39 -6.31 9.38 -26.41
CA LYS A 39 -5.84 10.41 -27.37
C LYS A 39 -6.79 11.60 -27.50
N LYS A 40 -8.07 11.42 -27.20
CA LYS A 40 -9.11 12.46 -27.17
C LYS A 40 -9.26 13.11 -25.78
N LYS A 41 -8.40 12.79 -24.82
CA LYS A 41 -8.47 13.21 -23.41
C LYS A 41 -9.79 12.80 -22.71
N LYS A 42 -10.41 11.73 -23.20
CA LYS A 42 -11.62 11.10 -22.64
C LYS A 42 -11.19 9.98 -21.70
N TYR A 43 -10.61 10.37 -20.57
CA TYR A 43 -9.90 9.44 -19.70
C TYR A 43 -10.84 8.46 -18.98
N THR A 44 -12.00 8.92 -18.53
CA THR A 44 -13.03 8.06 -17.91
C THR A 44 -13.53 7.00 -18.89
N GLU A 45 -13.89 7.39 -20.12
CA GLU A 45 -14.32 6.41 -21.14
C GLU A 45 -13.18 5.48 -21.56
N SER A 46 -11.92 5.92 -21.45
CA SER A 46 -10.77 5.05 -21.66
C SER A 46 -10.69 3.97 -20.57
N ALA A 47 -10.82 4.36 -19.30
CA ALA A 47 -10.83 3.46 -18.15
C ALA A 47 -11.97 2.41 -18.24
N GLU A 48 -13.17 2.84 -18.67
CA GLU A 48 -14.32 1.95 -18.88
C GLU A 48 -14.05 0.85 -19.91
N MET A 49 -13.25 1.13 -20.95
CA MET A 49 -12.88 0.12 -21.95
C MET A 49 -11.82 -0.85 -21.45
N LEU A 50 -11.00 -0.46 -20.46
CA LEU A 50 -9.98 -1.32 -19.87
C LEU A 50 -10.56 -2.27 -18.82
N LYS A 51 -11.57 -1.85 -18.06
CA LYS A 51 -12.20 -2.65 -16.97
C LYS A 51 -12.56 -4.08 -17.39
N PRO A 52 -13.36 -4.34 -18.46
CA PRO A 52 -13.73 -5.71 -18.82
C PRO A 52 -12.54 -6.55 -19.31
N VAL A 53 -11.48 -5.92 -19.84
CA VAL A 53 -10.25 -6.63 -20.21
C VAL A 53 -9.50 -7.07 -18.95
N LEU A 54 -9.45 -6.21 -17.93
CA LEU A 54 -8.83 -6.54 -16.64
C LEU A 54 -9.57 -7.64 -15.90
N GLN A 55 -10.91 -7.64 -15.91
CA GLN A 55 -11.68 -8.74 -15.31
C GLN A 55 -11.38 -10.09 -15.96
N LYS A 56 -11.10 -10.11 -17.28
CA LYS A 56 -10.73 -11.34 -18.00
C LYS A 56 -9.26 -11.73 -17.83
N TYR A 57 -8.39 -10.74 -17.63
CA TYR A 57 -6.94 -10.93 -17.49
C TYR A 57 -6.41 -10.22 -16.23
N PRO A 58 -6.86 -10.64 -15.03
CA PRO A 58 -6.66 -9.87 -13.80
C PRO A 58 -5.19 -9.77 -13.39
N THR A 59 -4.33 -10.70 -13.79
CA THR A 59 -2.89 -10.64 -13.45
C THR A 59 -2.05 -9.84 -14.45
N ASN A 60 -2.65 -9.25 -15.48
CA ASN A 60 -1.89 -8.54 -16.52
C ASN A 60 -1.42 -7.15 -16.04
N LYS A 61 -0.18 -7.08 -15.57
CA LYS A 61 0.47 -5.86 -15.07
C LYS A 61 0.48 -4.68 -16.06
N ASN A 62 0.58 -4.94 -17.37
CA ASN A 62 0.64 -3.88 -18.38
C ASN A 62 -0.71 -3.18 -18.56
N ILE A 63 -1.80 -3.96 -18.50
CA ILE A 63 -3.16 -3.41 -18.57
C ILE A 63 -3.48 -2.66 -17.27
N TRP A 64 -3.06 -3.16 -16.11
CA TRP A 64 -3.18 -2.42 -14.84
C TRP A 64 -2.42 -1.10 -14.86
N SER A 65 -1.18 -1.10 -15.37
CA SER A 65 -0.39 0.13 -15.52
C SER A 65 -1.09 1.13 -16.43
N SER A 66 -1.71 0.67 -17.51
CA SER A 66 -2.52 1.51 -18.40
C SER A 66 -3.77 2.04 -17.68
N TYR A 67 -4.45 1.20 -16.90
CA TYR A 67 -5.64 1.58 -16.13
C TYR A 67 -5.32 2.63 -15.06
N GLN A 68 -4.20 2.47 -14.36
CA GLN A 68 -3.70 3.46 -13.40
C GLN A 68 -3.37 4.79 -14.07
N GLU A 69 -2.68 4.76 -15.22
CA GLU A 69 -2.32 5.97 -15.96
C GLU A 69 -3.57 6.72 -16.45
N VAL A 70 -4.55 6.03 -17.04
CA VAL A 70 -5.77 6.72 -17.52
C VAL A 70 -6.56 7.33 -16.36
N ASN A 71 -6.64 6.65 -15.20
CA ASN A 71 -7.29 7.22 -14.02
C ASN A 71 -6.47 8.37 -13.40
N TYR A 72 -5.14 8.29 -13.43
CA TYR A 72 -4.27 9.40 -13.04
C TYR A 72 -4.50 10.63 -13.90
N GLN A 73 -4.58 10.45 -15.23
CA GLN A 73 -4.89 11.53 -16.16
C GLN A 73 -6.29 12.11 -15.92
N ALA A 74 -7.29 11.27 -15.65
CA ALA A 74 -8.62 11.72 -15.25
C ALA A 74 -8.55 12.57 -13.96
N TYR A 75 -7.76 12.11 -12.98
CA TYR A 75 -7.54 12.83 -11.73
C TYR A 75 -6.87 14.18 -11.95
N ILE A 76 -5.67 14.25 -12.52
CA ILE A 76 -4.93 15.51 -12.60
C ILE A 76 -5.57 16.55 -13.53
N ASN A 77 -6.39 16.11 -14.49
CA ASN A 77 -7.16 16.99 -15.37
C ASN A 77 -8.58 17.30 -14.84
N ASN A 78 -8.93 16.81 -13.64
CA ASN A 78 -10.21 17.13 -13.00
C ASN A 78 -10.24 18.62 -12.60
N PRO A 79 -11.15 19.46 -13.15
CA PRO A 79 -11.22 20.88 -12.81
C PRO A 79 -11.48 21.13 -11.32
N MET A 80 -12.09 20.18 -10.60
CA MET A 80 -12.40 20.29 -9.18
C MET A 80 -11.17 20.25 -8.26
N ASN A 81 -10.00 19.81 -8.74
CA ASN A 81 -8.79 19.72 -7.90
C ASN A 81 -8.27 21.08 -7.43
N ASN A 82 -8.55 22.15 -8.18
CA ASN A 82 -8.07 23.50 -7.89
C ASN A 82 -9.15 24.38 -7.22
N MET A 83 -10.26 23.79 -6.82
CA MET A 83 -11.39 24.51 -6.23
C MET A 83 -11.51 24.14 -4.76
N ASN A 84 -11.43 25.15 -3.88
CA ASN A 84 -11.73 25.00 -2.47
C ASN A 84 -13.19 25.37 -2.22
N PHE A 85 -13.94 24.43 -1.66
CA PHE A 85 -15.34 24.63 -1.30
C PHE A 85 -15.52 24.43 0.19
N ASN A 86 -16.20 25.37 0.83
CA ASN A 86 -16.75 25.18 2.16
C ASN A 86 -18.22 24.81 1.99
N ILE A 87 -18.60 23.63 2.47
CA ILE A 87 -19.97 23.14 2.40
C ILE A 87 -20.59 23.29 3.78
N GLU A 88 -21.66 24.07 3.88
CA GLU A 88 -22.47 24.22 5.08
C GLU A 88 -23.86 23.62 4.82
N VAL A 89 -24.31 22.73 5.70
CA VAL A 89 -25.62 22.08 5.60
C VAL A 89 -26.55 22.70 6.62
N THR A 90 -27.61 23.38 6.16
CA THR A 90 -28.63 24.01 7.02
C THR A 90 -29.97 23.29 6.90
N GLY A 91 -30.63 22.98 8.02
CA GLY A 91 -32.01 22.46 8.02
C GLY A 91 -32.59 22.32 9.43
N ASN A 92 -33.92 22.30 9.54
CA ASN A 92 -34.61 22.20 10.84
C ASN A 92 -34.37 20.85 11.55
N ASP A 93 -34.03 19.79 10.82
CA ASP A 93 -33.73 18.44 11.32
C ASP A 93 -32.27 18.00 11.04
N SER A 94 -31.36 18.94 10.76
CA SER A 94 -29.96 18.61 10.45
C SER A 94 -29.17 18.27 11.72
N THR A 95 -29.08 16.98 12.04
CA THR A 95 -28.09 16.47 12.98
C THR A 95 -26.68 16.61 12.39
N VAL A 96 -25.66 16.83 13.23
CA VAL A 96 -24.25 16.88 12.81
C VAL A 96 -23.85 15.67 11.95
N GLU A 97 -24.34 14.47 12.30
CA GLU A 97 -24.07 13.24 11.55
C GLU A 97 -24.60 13.28 10.11
N LYS A 98 -25.88 13.60 9.91
CA LYS A 98 -26.49 13.78 8.58
C LYS A 98 -25.78 14.87 7.77
N SER A 99 -25.40 15.98 8.41
CA SER A 99 -24.67 17.05 7.74
C SER A 99 -23.29 16.57 7.27
N ASN A 100 -22.53 15.90 8.13
CA ASN A 100 -21.22 15.34 7.79
C ASN A 100 -21.32 14.29 6.67
N PHE A 101 -22.34 13.43 6.70
CA PHE A 101 -22.59 12.46 5.64
C PHE A 101 -22.82 13.14 4.28
N LEU A 102 -23.64 14.19 4.23
CA LEU A 102 -23.89 14.93 2.98
C LEU A 102 -22.64 15.64 2.47
N VAL A 103 -21.86 16.26 3.37
CA VAL A 103 -20.59 16.89 3.03
C VAL A 103 -19.62 15.86 2.42
N ASP A 104 -19.50 14.69 3.05
CA ASP A 104 -18.64 13.61 2.56
C ASP A 104 -19.08 13.07 1.18
N GLN A 105 -20.38 12.88 0.98
CA GLN A 105 -20.93 12.46 -0.33
C GLN A 105 -20.63 13.49 -1.43
N LEU A 106 -20.82 14.79 -1.14
CA LEU A 106 -20.52 15.86 -2.09
C LEU A 106 -19.02 15.93 -2.40
N GLN A 107 -18.17 15.84 -1.37
CA GLN A 107 -16.72 15.78 -1.55
C GLN A 107 -16.30 14.59 -2.41
N TYR A 108 -16.88 13.41 -2.19
CA TYR A 108 -16.66 12.23 -3.02
C TYR A 108 -17.04 12.49 -4.48
N ILE A 109 -18.24 13.02 -4.75
CA ILE A 109 -18.71 13.31 -6.12
C ILE A 109 -17.75 14.25 -6.84
N MET A 110 -17.33 15.33 -6.16
CA MET A 110 -16.47 16.36 -6.73
C MET A 110 -15.03 15.86 -6.96
N GLN A 111 -14.56 14.97 -6.09
CA GLN A 111 -13.22 14.39 -6.13
C GLN A 111 -13.21 12.97 -6.71
N LYS A 112 -14.29 12.50 -7.33
CA LYS A 112 -14.42 11.10 -7.79
C LYS A 112 -13.22 10.62 -8.61
N PRO A 113 -12.66 11.40 -9.57
CA PRO A 113 -11.46 10.98 -10.30
C PRO A 113 -10.24 10.67 -9.41
N LYS A 114 -10.09 11.37 -8.27
CA LYS A 114 -9.06 11.08 -7.26
C LYS A 114 -9.29 9.70 -6.64
N TYR A 115 -10.53 9.40 -6.23
CA TYR A 115 -10.89 8.09 -5.68
C TYR A 115 -10.69 6.98 -6.72
N ASP A 116 -11.14 7.18 -7.96
CA ASP A 116 -10.95 6.22 -9.06
C ASP A 116 -9.46 5.91 -9.31
N TYR A 117 -8.59 6.92 -9.21
CA TYR A 117 -7.14 6.71 -9.31
C TYR A 117 -6.58 5.86 -8.18
N TYR A 118 -6.85 6.19 -6.92
CA TYR A 118 -6.33 5.37 -5.81
C TYR A 118 -6.96 3.97 -5.77
N ASN A 119 -8.23 3.84 -6.15
CA ASN A 119 -8.89 2.55 -6.34
C ASN A 119 -8.21 1.72 -7.43
N SER A 120 -7.78 2.33 -8.55
CA SER A 120 -7.04 1.61 -9.60
C SER A 120 -5.70 1.05 -9.13
N ILE A 121 -5.03 1.73 -8.19
CA ILE A 121 -3.79 1.25 -7.57
C ILE A 121 -4.09 0.11 -6.61
N TYR A 122 -5.13 0.26 -5.80
CA TYR A 122 -5.62 -0.75 -4.87
C TYR A 122 -6.03 -2.05 -5.59
N TYR A 123 -6.86 -2.01 -6.64
CA TYR A 123 -7.23 -3.24 -7.34
C TYR A 123 -6.03 -3.93 -8.00
N ALA A 124 -5.03 -3.15 -8.44
CA ALA A 124 -3.79 -3.71 -8.97
C ALA A 124 -2.92 -4.36 -7.88
N SER A 125 -2.97 -3.93 -6.62
CA SER A 125 -2.27 -4.63 -5.53
C SER A 125 -2.94 -5.96 -5.16
N LEU A 126 -4.26 -6.06 -5.37
CA LEU A 126 -5.00 -7.31 -5.19
C LEU A 126 -4.82 -8.32 -6.33
N SER A 127 -4.54 -7.82 -7.54
CA SER A 127 -4.58 -8.64 -8.76
C SER A 127 -3.20 -8.97 -9.34
N VAL A 128 -2.16 -8.20 -9.01
CA VAL A 128 -0.79 -8.43 -9.49
C VAL A 128 0.07 -8.88 -8.31
N PRO A 129 0.73 -10.05 -8.38
CA PRO A 129 1.55 -10.56 -7.29
C PRO A 129 2.72 -9.61 -7.00
N PHE A 130 2.98 -9.38 -5.71
CA PHE A 130 4.15 -8.64 -5.20
C PHE A 130 4.33 -7.25 -5.83
N ASN A 131 3.24 -6.50 -5.98
CA ASN A 131 3.24 -5.20 -6.65
C ASN A 131 3.80 -4.07 -5.76
N SER A 132 5.13 -3.96 -5.69
CA SER A 132 5.81 -2.99 -4.83
C SER A 132 5.43 -1.53 -5.08
N ASN A 133 5.22 -1.15 -6.35
CA ASN A 133 4.83 0.22 -6.68
C ASN A 133 3.45 0.56 -6.10
N ALA A 134 2.48 -0.34 -6.24
CA ALA A 134 1.16 -0.13 -5.66
C ALA A 134 1.22 -0.06 -4.13
N SER A 135 1.99 -0.97 -3.51
CA SER A 135 2.19 -1.01 -2.06
C SER A 135 2.73 0.33 -1.51
N ILE A 136 3.81 0.88 -2.11
CA ILE A 136 4.40 2.18 -1.72
C ILE A 136 3.41 3.33 -1.90
N MET A 137 2.74 3.38 -3.06
CA MET A 137 1.81 4.48 -3.36
C MET A 137 0.61 4.51 -2.42
N LEU A 138 0.08 3.33 -2.07
CA LEU A 138 -1.02 3.20 -1.13
C LEU A 138 -0.58 3.54 0.30
N ARG A 139 0.56 3.02 0.77
CA ARG A 139 1.13 3.38 2.08
C ARG A 139 1.29 4.89 2.21
N SER A 140 1.96 5.50 1.24
CA SER A 140 2.23 6.94 1.24
C SER A 140 0.96 7.78 1.26
N HIS A 141 -0.13 7.28 0.67
CA HIS A 141 -1.39 8.00 0.66
C HIS A 141 -2.22 7.81 1.94
N TYR A 142 -2.35 6.57 2.41
CA TYR A 142 -3.32 6.18 3.43
C TYR A 142 -2.71 5.99 4.83
N VAL A 143 -1.40 5.78 4.94
CA VAL A 143 -0.73 5.43 6.20
C VAL A 143 0.30 6.48 6.60
N ASP A 144 1.27 6.80 5.75
CA ASP A 144 2.38 7.70 6.15
C ASP A 144 1.87 9.07 6.63
N LYS A 145 0.76 9.55 6.06
CA LYS A 145 0.11 10.82 6.43
C LYS A 145 -0.55 10.83 7.81
N LEU A 146 -0.80 9.66 8.40
CA LEU A 146 -1.28 9.56 9.79
C LEU A 146 -0.18 9.96 10.77
N TYR A 147 1.08 9.81 10.38
CA TYR A 147 2.25 10.05 11.22
C TYR A 147 2.99 11.33 10.83
N TYR A 148 3.12 11.60 9.53
CA TYR A 148 3.87 12.76 9.04
C TYR A 148 3.27 13.36 7.77
N THR A 149 2.90 14.65 7.83
CA THR A 149 2.47 15.42 6.64
C THR A 149 3.48 16.48 6.20
N GLY A 150 4.38 16.89 7.10
CA GLY A 150 5.34 17.97 6.86
C GLY A 150 4.74 19.38 6.85
N ASP A 151 3.42 19.51 7.02
CA ASP A 151 2.71 20.80 6.93
C ASP A 151 3.01 21.73 8.13
N SER A 152 3.47 21.14 9.24
CA SER A 152 3.83 21.87 10.46
C SER A 152 5.33 22.19 10.56
N ILE A 153 6.11 21.87 9.53
CA ILE A 153 7.56 22.10 9.55
C ILE A 153 7.85 23.57 9.29
N ASP A 154 8.74 24.13 10.09
CA ASP A 154 9.17 25.53 9.96
C ASP A 154 9.65 25.87 8.54
N ASP A 155 9.30 27.06 8.05
CA ASP A 155 9.64 27.52 6.69
C ASP A 155 11.16 27.58 6.47
N GLN A 156 11.93 27.98 7.50
CA GLN A 156 13.39 28.02 7.42
C GLN A 156 13.96 26.60 7.38
N SER A 157 13.41 25.66 8.18
CA SER A 157 13.77 24.25 8.09
C SER A 157 13.48 23.68 6.69
N THR A 158 12.32 23.98 6.12
CA THR A 158 11.92 23.58 4.77
C THR A 158 12.86 24.15 3.72
N ALA A 159 13.18 25.44 3.79
CA ALA A 159 14.10 26.08 2.85
C ALA A 159 15.52 25.47 2.89
N TYR A 160 16.05 25.19 4.09
CA TYR A 160 17.34 24.49 4.20
C TYR A 160 17.26 23.05 3.69
N PHE A 161 16.14 22.35 3.92
CA PHE A 161 15.93 21.01 3.41
C PHE A 161 15.96 20.99 1.87
N GLU A 162 15.23 21.91 1.23
CA GLU A 162 15.20 22.05 -0.23
C GLU A 162 16.57 22.38 -0.84
N GLN A 163 17.38 23.21 -0.16
CA GLN A 163 18.77 23.47 -0.54
C GLN A 163 19.63 22.19 -0.44
N GLY A 164 19.47 21.43 0.64
CA GLY A 164 20.13 20.14 0.83
C GLY A 164 19.76 19.15 -0.28
N GLU A 165 18.47 19.07 -0.64
CA GLU A 165 18.01 18.24 -1.75
C GLU A 165 18.62 18.67 -3.09
N GLY A 166 18.78 19.98 -3.31
CA GLY A 166 19.47 20.53 -4.47
C GLY A 166 20.91 20.05 -4.58
N GLU A 167 21.67 20.17 -3.50
CA GLU A 167 23.07 19.73 -3.44
C GLU A 167 23.19 18.20 -3.53
N PHE A 168 22.28 17.45 -2.92
CA PHE A 168 22.24 16.00 -3.01
C PHE A 168 22.03 15.53 -4.45
N ARG A 169 21.07 16.15 -5.18
CA ARG A 169 20.86 15.88 -6.61
C ARG A 169 22.08 16.25 -7.46
N ALA A 170 22.81 17.29 -7.07
CA ALA A 170 24.08 17.67 -7.68
C ALA A 170 25.26 16.75 -7.28
N LYS A 171 25.02 15.73 -6.44
CA LYS A 171 26.03 14.82 -5.86
C LYS A 171 27.06 15.51 -4.97
N ASN A 172 26.77 16.73 -4.50
CA ASN A 172 27.59 17.47 -3.55
C ASN A 172 27.21 17.04 -2.11
N PHE A 173 27.41 15.77 -1.78
CA PHE A 173 26.89 15.17 -0.54
C PHE A 173 27.37 15.88 0.73
N GLN A 174 28.62 16.35 0.76
CA GLN A 174 29.14 17.11 1.90
C GLN A 174 28.36 18.42 2.14
N LYS A 175 28.00 19.13 1.06
CA LYS A 175 27.23 20.37 1.16
C LYS A 175 25.75 20.09 1.45
N ALA A 176 25.23 18.99 0.93
CA ALA A 176 23.90 18.50 1.31
C ALA A 176 23.81 18.24 2.82
N ILE A 177 24.82 17.58 3.40
CA ILE A 177 24.93 17.36 4.86
C ILE A 177 24.88 18.68 5.63
N GLU A 178 25.61 19.71 5.20
CA GLU A 178 25.58 21.02 5.86
C GLU A 178 24.17 21.63 5.88
N TYR A 179 23.46 21.56 4.76
CA TYR A 179 22.09 22.09 4.66
C TYR A 179 21.09 21.25 5.44
N TYR A 180 21.16 19.92 5.40
CA TYR A 180 20.28 19.07 6.19
C TYR A 180 20.51 19.24 7.70
N LYS A 181 21.77 19.47 8.15
CA LYS A 181 22.05 19.85 9.54
C LYS A 181 21.39 21.17 9.92
N LYS A 182 21.45 22.19 9.05
CA LYS A 182 20.75 23.47 9.27
C LYS A 182 19.23 23.30 9.31
N SER A 183 18.69 22.45 8.43
CA SER A 183 17.26 22.13 8.39
C SER A 183 16.80 21.51 9.71
N TYR A 184 17.48 20.48 10.19
CA TYR A 184 17.15 19.82 11.45
C TYR A 184 17.37 20.74 12.67
N ALA A 185 18.37 21.63 12.63
CA ALA A 185 18.58 22.61 13.69
C ALA A 185 17.50 23.70 13.74
N ALA A 186 16.94 24.08 12.59
CA ALA A 186 15.83 25.03 12.52
C ALA A 186 14.52 24.40 13.03
N ASP A 187 14.28 23.11 12.74
CA ASP A 187 13.16 22.36 13.29
C ASP A 187 13.50 20.89 13.49
N THR A 188 13.54 20.47 14.75
CA THR A 188 13.88 19.09 15.12
C THR A 188 12.74 18.08 14.89
N ASN A 189 11.56 18.54 14.44
CA ASN A 189 10.47 17.69 13.98
C ASN A 189 10.61 17.28 12.51
N ASN A 190 11.52 17.91 11.76
CA ASN A 190 11.80 17.53 10.37
C ASN A 190 12.65 16.24 10.34
N TYR A 191 12.04 15.08 10.59
CA TYR A 191 12.74 13.79 10.58
C TYR A 191 13.38 13.50 9.20
N LYS A 192 12.83 14.06 8.11
CA LYS A 192 13.40 13.90 6.77
C LYS A 192 14.80 14.48 6.71
N ALA A 193 15.11 15.55 7.44
CA ALA A 193 16.47 16.05 7.50
C ALA A 193 17.45 15.00 8.08
N LEU A 194 17.04 14.23 9.10
CA LEU A 194 17.85 13.11 9.62
C LEU A 194 17.96 11.97 8.61
N LEU A 195 16.84 11.60 7.97
CA LEU A 195 16.83 10.57 6.94
C LEU A 195 17.80 10.91 5.80
N TYR A 196 17.75 12.13 5.28
CA TYR A 196 18.59 12.58 4.18
C TYR A 196 20.04 12.89 4.60
N LEU A 197 20.31 13.15 5.88
CA LEU A 197 21.67 13.07 6.42
C LEU A 197 22.21 11.65 6.29
N GLY A 198 21.42 10.66 6.70
CA GLY A 198 21.75 9.24 6.52
C GLY A 198 22.02 8.89 5.06
N ASP A 199 21.12 9.27 4.14
CA ASP A 199 21.28 9.03 2.70
C ASP A 199 22.56 9.69 2.14
N SER A 200 22.91 10.88 2.62
CA SER A 200 24.14 11.57 2.19
C SER A 200 25.40 10.82 2.62
N TYR A 201 25.43 10.31 3.86
CA TYR A 201 26.53 9.46 4.33
C TYR A 201 26.55 8.11 3.60
N TYR A 202 25.39 7.51 3.36
CA TYR A 202 25.25 6.27 2.60
C TYR A 202 25.80 6.42 1.18
N ALA A 203 25.47 7.51 0.49
CA ALA A 203 25.95 7.81 -0.87
C ALA A 203 27.46 8.07 -0.94
N MET A 204 28.08 8.39 0.19
CA MET A 204 29.53 8.51 0.36
C MET A 204 30.17 7.22 0.89
N GLU A 205 29.40 6.13 0.99
CA GLU A 205 29.80 4.80 1.50
C GLU A 205 30.20 4.78 2.98
N TYR A 206 29.87 5.85 3.74
CA TYR A 206 30.03 5.90 5.19
C TYR A 206 28.83 5.26 5.89
N TYR A 207 28.70 3.94 5.73
CA TYR A 207 27.52 3.19 6.16
C TYR A 207 27.27 3.21 7.68
N GLY A 208 28.32 3.32 8.50
CA GLY A 208 28.17 3.41 9.96
C GLY A 208 27.51 4.72 10.41
N GLU A 209 27.94 5.83 9.82
CA GLU A 209 27.37 7.16 10.02
C GLU A 209 25.95 7.21 9.46
N ALA A 210 25.73 6.65 8.27
CA ALA A 210 24.39 6.53 7.69
C ALA A 210 23.42 5.83 8.66
N ALA A 211 23.81 4.65 9.15
CA ALA A 211 23.06 3.88 10.13
C ALA A 211 22.81 4.67 11.44
N THR A 212 23.73 5.55 11.84
CA THR A 212 23.55 6.40 13.03
C THR A 212 22.44 7.43 12.83
N TYR A 213 22.36 8.07 11.66
CA TYR A 213 21.29 9.03 11.36
C TYR A 213 19.96 8.33 11.09
N PHE A 214 19.96 7.15 10.46
CA PHE A 214 18.73 6.37 10.28
C PHE A 214 18.13 5.95 11.62
N ARG A 215 18.94 5.53 12.61
CA ARG A 215 18.45 5.27 13.97
C ARG A 215 17.85 6.51 14.64
N GLN A 216 18.42 7.69 14.43
CA GLN A 216 17.83 8.94 14.93
C GLN A 216 16.50 9.25 14.24
N ALA A 217 16.39 9.01 12.93
CA ALA A 217 15.14 9.16 12.20
C ALA A 217 14.06 8.17 12.68
N ILE A 218 14.42 6.91 12.97
CA ILE A 218 13.52 5.93 13.60
C ILE A 218 13.02 6.42 14.96
N ALA A 219 13.90 6.99 15.78
CA ALA A 219 13.52 7.52 17.09
C ALA A 219 12.55 8.71 17.01
N LYS A 220 12.56 9.46 15.90
CA LYS A 220 11.63 10.57 15.65
C LYS A 220 10.30 10.10 15.11
N GLU A 221 10.33 9.22 14.11
CA GLU A 221 9.13 8.70 13.45
C GLU A 221 9.13 7.16 13.48
N PRO A 222 8.79 6.56 14.63
CA PRO A 222 8.88 5.12 14.81
C PRO A 222 7.86 4.35 13.97
N MET A 223 6.82 4.99 13.45
CA MET A 223 5.78 4.35 12.63
C MET A 223 6.01 4.49 11.12
N LEU A 224 7.08 5.15 10.69
CA LEU A 224 7.46 5.22 9.27
C LEU A 224 8.44 4.10 8.90
N SER A 225 8.23 3.49 7.75
CA SER A 225 9.06 2.37 7.28
C SER A 225 10.40 2.82 6.69
N GLU A 226 10.46 3.99 6.06
CA GLU A 226 11.65 4.45 5.32
C GLU A 226 12.93 4.46 6.16
N PRO A 227 12.95 5.01 7.40
CA PRO A 227 14.16 5.00 8.21
C PRO A 227 14.70 3.59 8.50
N ARG A 228 13.82 2.60 8.74
CA ARG A 228 14.24 1.21 9.01
C ARG A 228 14.72 0.50 7.76
N LYS A 229 14.06 0.73 6.63
CA LYS A 229 14.51 0.19 5.33
C LYS A 229 15.91 0.68 5.00
N TYR A 230 16.16 1.99 5.16
CA TYR A 230 17.48 2.55 4.87
C TYR A 230 18.53 2.13 5.90
N LEU A 231 18.14 1.91 7.16
CA LEU A 231 19.00 1.28 8.15
C LEU A 231 19.40 -0.15 7.73
N SER A 232 18.43 -0.98 7.32
CA SER A 232 18.69 -2.32 6.80
C SER A 232 19.67 -2.30 5.64
N ASP A 233 19.44 -1.42 4.65
CA ASP A 233 20.33 -1.29 3.48
C ASP A 233 21.74 -0.84 3.89
N ALA A 234 21.87 0.13 4.82
CA ALA A 234 23.18 0.57 5.33
C ALA A 234 23.93 -0.54 6.06
N LEU A 235 23.23 -1.34 6.87
CA LEU A 235 23.83 -2.46 7.60
C LEU A 235 24.31 -3.55 6.64
N ALA A 236 23.50 -3.87 5.63
CA ALA A 236 23.87 -4.84 4.59
C ALA A 236 25.15 -4.41 3.86
N ASN A 237 25.23 -3.15 3.42
CA ASN A 237 26.41 -2.64 2.72
C ASN A 237 27.64 -2.47 3.62
N LYS A 238 27.43 -2.32 4.93
CA LYS A 238 28.50 -2.37 5.93
C LYS A 238 29.03 -3.80 6.16
N GLY A 239 28.31 -4.83 5.70
CA GLY A 239 28.62 -6.25 5.92
C GLY A 239 28.00 -6.84 7.19
N GLU A 240 27.10 -6.13 7.86
CA GLU A 240 26.35 -6.60 9.03
C GLU A 240 25.03 -7.25 8.58
N VAL A 241 25.12 -8.34 7.80
CA VAL A 241 24.00 -8.95 7.07
C VAL A 241 22.91 -9.49 8.02
N GLU A 242 23.29 -10.13 9.12
CA GLU A 242 22.34 -10.64 10.10
C GLU A 242 21.55 -9.51 10.77
N LEU A 243 22.22 -8.41 11.13
CA LEU A 243 21.56 -7.25 11.72
C LEU A 243 20.68 -6.52 10.71
N ALA A 244 21.08 -6.51 9.43
CA ALA A 244 20.23 -6.03 8.35
C ALA A 244 18.95 -6.88 8.23
N LEU A 245 19.07 -8.20 8.30
CA LEU A 245 17.91 -9.10 8.27
C LEU A 245 16.97 -8.85 9.45
N GLU A 246 17.49 -8.72 10.68
CA GLU A 246 16.68 -8.39 11.85
C GLU A 246 15.96 -7.04 11.67
N THR A 247 16.66 -6.01 11.17
CA THR A 247 16.07 -4.69 10.89
C THR A 247 14.98 -4.77 9.81
N ALA A 248 15.17 -5.59 8.78
CA ALA A 248 14.17 -5.81 7.74
C ALA A 248 12.92 -6.52 8.28
N LYS A 249 13.08 -7.52 9.15
CA LYS A 249 11.94 -8.17 9.84
C LYS A 249 11.20 -7.20 10.76
N GLU A 250 11.91 -6.38 11.53
CA GLU A 250 11.31 -5.33 12.35
C GLU A 250 10.50 -4.33 11.50
N THR A 251 10.92 -4.09 10.26
CA THR A 251 10.17 -3.23 9.34
C THR A 251 8.80 -3.83 9.00
N LEU A 252 8.68 -5.15 8.88
CA LEU A 252 7.39 -5.83 8.68
C LEU A 252 6.46 -5.73 9.90
N LEU A 253 7.00 -5.43 11.09
CA LEU A 253 6.25 -5.13 12.31
C LEU A 253 5.87 -3.65 12.44
N VAL A 254 6.25 -2.81 11.47
CA VAL A 254 5.75 -1.42 11.34
C VAL A 254 4.79 -1.28 10.18
N TYR A 255 5.13 -1.88 9.04
CA TYR A 255 4.25 -1.98 7.89
C TYR A 255 4.71 -3.11 6.95
N PRO A 256 3.85 -4.08 6.58
CA PRO A 256 4.20 -5.15 5.64
C PRO A 256 4.26 -4.63 4.20
N GLU A 257 5.42 -4.09 3.81
CA GLU A 257 5.64 -3.59 2.44
C GLU A 257 6.36 -4.61 1.55
N GLU A 258 5.91 -4.73 0.30
CA GLU A 258 6.54 -5.58 -0.72
C GLU A 258 8.03 -5.32 -0.94
N GLN A 259 8.50 -4.07 -0.84
CA GLN A 259 9.93 -3.78 -0.95
C GLN A 259 10.75 -4.38 0.20
N THR A 260 10.20 -4.43 1.41
CA THR A 260 10.87 -5.06 2.58
C THR A 260 11.01 -6.56 2.37
N PHE A 261 10.00 -7.22 1.81
CA PHE A 261 10.10 -8.63 1.45
C PHE A 261 11.19 -8.88 0.38
N VAL A 262 11.33 -8.00 -0.61
CA VAL A 262 12.44 -8.08 -1.58
C VAL A 262 13.80 -7.93 -0.89
N THR A 263 13.93 -7.00 0.07
CA THR A 263 15.15 -6.84 0.87
C THR A 263 15.46 -8.12 1.66
N ILE A 264 14.48 -8.70 2.36
CA ILE A 264 14.65 -9.97 3.09
C ILE A 264 15.08 -11.09 2.14
N TYR A 265 14.43 -11.23 0.98
CA TYR A 265 14.81 -12.25 -0.01
C TYR A 265 16.28 -12.13 -0.43
N ASN A 266 16.77 -10.91 -0.70
CA ASN A 266 18.17 -10.69 -1.08
C ASN A 266 19.13 -11.03 0.07
N LEU A 267 18.82 -10.59 1.30
CA LEU A 267 19.64 -10.88 2.48
C LEU A 267 19.72 -12.38 2.77
N LEU A 268 18.61 -13.12 2.64
CA LEU A 268 18.59 -14.56 2.84
C LEU A 268 19.42 -15.31 1.80
N LYS A 269 19.48 -14.81 0.56
CA LYS A 269 20.38 -15.37 -0.47
C LYS A 269 21.86 -15.19 -0.12
N ASP A 270 22.21 -14.07 0.50
CA ASP A 270 23.58 -13.80 0.94
C ASP A 270 23.97 -14.71 2.14
N ILE A 271 23.01 -15.04 3.00
CA ILE A 271 23.21 -15.97 4.15
C ILE A 271 23.29 -17.44 3.69
N GLY A 272 22.46 -17.85 2.73
CA GLY A 272 22.55 -19.15 2.06
C GLY A 272 21.85 -20.35 2.73
N GLU A 273 21.36 -20.24 3.97
CA GLU A 273 20.73 -21.35 4.71
C GLU A 273 19.19 -21.34 4.70
N LYS A 274 18.61 -20.17 4.44
CA LYS A 274 17.18 -19.91 4.53
C LYS A 274 16.66 -19.30 3.22
N LYS A 275 15.36 -19.36 2.99
CA LYS A 275 14.66 -18.71 1.87
C LYS A 275 13.39 -18.03 2.34
N LEU A 276 12.98 -17.00 1.62
CA LEU A 276 11.69 -16.37 1.81
C LEU A 276 10.62 -17.20 1.09
N ASP A 277 9.63 -17.68 1.82
CA ASP A 277 8.47 -18.42 1.31
C ASP A 277 7.25 -17.49 1.30
N ARG A 278 6.97 -16.89 0.14
CA ARG A 278 5.82 -16.00 -0.04
C ARG A 278 4.67 -16.76 -0.68
N ASN A 279 3.52 -16.72 -0.01
CA ASN A 279 2.26 -17.21 -0.53
C ASN A 279 1.37 -16.02 -0.92
N TRP A 280 0.82 -16.06 -2.14
CA TRP A 280 -0.03 -15.00 -2.67
C TRP A 280 -1.32 -15.58 -3.24
N VAL A 281 -2.42 -14.87 -3.03
CA VAL A 281 -3.75 -15.26 -3.52
C VAL A 281 -4.29 -14.15 -4.40
N LEU A 282 -4.81 -14.51 -5.58
CA LEU A 282 -5.55 -13.58 -6.43
C LEU A 282 -6.84 -13.17 -5.72
N ARG A 283 -6.86 -11.97 -5.15
CA ARG A 283 -8.02 -11.48 -4.40
C ARG A 283 -9.02 -10.83 -5.34
N LEU A 284 -10.14 -11.51 -5.60
CA LEU A 284 -11.18 -11.01 -6.51
C LEU A 284 -12.23 -10.12 -5.85
N ALA A 285 -12.30 -10.09 -4.51
CA ALA A 285 -13.14 -9.17 -3.74
C ALA A 285 -12.32 -8.06 -3.09
N SER A 286 -12.92 -6.88 -2.95
CA SER A 286 -12.39 -5.84 -2.06
C SER A 286 -12.32 -6.33 -0.61
N VAL A 287 -11.38 -5.80 0.18
CA VAL A 287 -11.31 -5.99 1.63
C VAL A 287 -12.63 -5.59 2.27
N ASN A 288 -13.13 -6.44 3.15
CA ASN A 288 -14.40 -6.20 3.83
C ASN A 288 -14.20 -5.09 4.85
N ASN A 289 -15.18 -4.21 4.94
CA ASN A 289 -15.18 -3.09 5.87
C ASN A 289 -16.61 -2.87 6.39
N VAL A 290 -16.71 -2.33 7.61
CA VAL A 290 -18.02 -1.97 8.20
C VAL A 290 -18.55 -0.68 7.59
N SER A 291 -17.65 0.24 7.23
CA SER A 291 -17.97 1.48 6.55
C SER A 291 -17.09 1.64 5.31
N ASP A 292 -17.70 2.06 4.20
CA ASP A 292 -17.01 2.30 2.93
C ASP A 292 -16.19 3.61 2.97
N ARG A 293 -15.22 3.67 3.89
CA ARG A 293 -14.36 4.83 4.17
C ARG A 293 -13.59 5.29 2.94
N TYR A 294 -13.10 4.34 2.15
CA TYR A 294 -12.26 4.61 0.99
C TYR A 294 -13.02 4.61 -0.34
N ARG A 295 -14.35 4.43 -0.31
CA ARG A 295 -15.21 4.37 -1.50
C ARG A 295 -14.74 3.28 -2.47
N ARG A 296 -14.40 2.10 -1.91
CA ARG A 296 -14.00 0.93 -2.69
C ARG A 296 -15.26 0.33 -3.31
N ALA A 297 -15.35 0.38 -4.62
CA ALA A 297 -16.35 -0.41 -5.32
C ALA A 297 -15.87 -1.87 -5.41
N GLN A 298 -16.78 -2.78 -5.74
CA GLN A 298 -16.39 -4.10 -6.20
C GLN A 298 -15.90 -3.99 -7.66
N PHE A 299 -14.66 -4.43 -7.92
CA PHE A 299 -14.07 -4.33 -9.26
C PHE A 299 -14.44 -5.48 -10.18
N ASN A 300 -14.37 -6.72 -9.67
CA ASN A 300 -14.66 -7.93 -10.43
C ASN A 300 -16.14 -8.29 -10.30
N ASP A 301 -16.80 -8.51 -11.43
CA ASP A 301 -18.21 -8.90 -11.46
C ASP A 301 -18.38 -10.37 -11.02
N ASP A 302 -17.41 -11.23 -11.34
CA ASP A 302 -17.29 -12.59 -10.84
C ASP A 302 -16.15 -12.68 -9.81
N MET A 303 -16.52 -13.02 -8.57
CA MET A 303 -15.58 -13.15 -7.46
C MET A 303 -15.15 -14.61 -7.21
N MET A 304 -15.75 -15.58 -7.91
CA MET A 304 -15.55 -17.01 -7.64
C MET A 304 -15.78 -17.30 -6.13
N HIS A 305 -14.86 -18.03 -5.48
CA HIS A 305 -14.93 -18.33 -4.05
C HIS A 305 -14.90 -17.09 -3.14
N PHE A 306 -14.34 -15.96 -3.60
CA PHE A 306 -14.37 -14.69 -2.84
C PHE A 306 -15.78 -14.10 -2.69
N SER A 307 -16.80 -14.66 -3.37
CA SER A 307 -18.20 -14.30 -3.09
C SER A 307 -18.62 -14.67 -1.66
N HIS A 308 -18.14 -15.80 -1.11
CA HIS A 308 -18.35 -16.16 0.30
C HIS A 308 -17.65 -15.20 1.24
N TYR A 309 -16.39 -14.85 0.91
CA TYR A 309 -15.64 -13.82 1.63
C TYR A 309 -16.43 -12.50 1.67
N ALA A 310 -16.89 -12.01 0.52
CA ALA A 310 -17.57 -10.71 0.42
C ALA A 310 -18.92 -10.68 1.15
N ALA A 311 -19.64 -11.81 1.18
CA ALA A 311 -20.92 -11.91 1.87
C ALA A 311 -20.78 -11.96 3.41
N ALA A 312 -19.65 -12.47 3.91
CA ALA A 312 -19.46 -12.75 5.35
C ALA A 312 -19.62 -11.51 6.24
N VAL A 313 -19.26 -10.31 5.76
CA VAL A 313 -19.38 -9.07 6.55
C VAL A 313 -20.82 -8.75 6.93
N GLU A 314 -21.79 -9.07 6.07
CA GLU A 314 -23.20 -8.75 6.34
C GLU A 314 -23.77 -9.51 7.55
N GLU A 315 -23.20 -10.68 7.87
CA GLU A 315 -23.59 -11.49 9.02
C GLU A 315 -23.13 -10.89 10.36
N VAL A 316 -22.05 -10.11 10.34
CA VAL A 316 -21.35 -9.74 11.59
C VAL A 316 -20.99 -8.26 11.72
N LYS A 317 -21.25 -7.42 10.72
CA LYS A 317 -20.82 -6.00 10.71
C LYS A 317 -21.24 -5.19 11.93
N GLU A 318 -22.33 -5.55 12.60
CA GLU A 318 -22.78 -4.87 13.82
C GLU A 318 -21.85 -5.10 15.02
N TYR A 319 -21.08 -6.19 15.02
CA TYR A 319 -20.15 -6.59 16.07
C TYR A 319 -18.74 -6.01 15.91
N TYR A 320 -18.43 -5.43 14.75
CA TYR A 320 -17.12 -4.82 14.48
C TYR A 320 -17.25 -3.30 14.42
N ASP A 321 -16.17 -2.60 14.79
CA ASP A 321 -16.06 -1.16 14.61
C ASP A 321 -15.68 -0.79 13.17
N ASN A 322 -15.51 0.51 12.91
CA ASN A 322 -15.15 1.00 11.57
C ASN A 322 -13.74 0.64 11.12
N ASP A 323 -12.88 0.18 12.04
CA ASP A 323 -11.53 -0.29 11.76
C ASP A 323 -11.48 -1.82 11.58
N GLY A 324 -12.63 -2.50 11.72
CA GLY A 324 -12.76 -3.94 11.53
C GLY A 324 -12.29 -4.75 12.73
N ILE A 325 -12.30 -4.15 13.92
CA ILE A 325 -11.94 -4.77 15.20
C ILE A 325 -13.23 -5.13 15.95
N LEU A 326 -13.26 -6.32 16.54
CA LEU A 326 -14.39 -6.83 17.32
C LEU A 326 -14.64 -5.93 18.54
N LYS A 327 -15.89 -5.53 18.77
CA LYS A 327 -16.28 -4.71 19.92
C LYS A 327 -16.26 -5.52 21.20
N ASP A 328 -15.97 -4.87 22.33
CA ASP A 328 -15.92 -5.51 23.65
C ASP A 328 -17.23 -6.21 24.06
N ASP A 329 -18.37 -5.71 23.59
CA ASP A 329 -19.71 -6.24 23.88
C ASP A 329 -20.18 -7.34 22.91
N ALA A 330 -19.36 -7.67 21.90
CA ALA A 330 -19.67 -8.70 20.92
C ALA A 330 -19.43 -10.13 21.44
N PRO A 331 -20.07 -11.15 20.83
CA PRO A 331 -19.78 -12.54 21.13
C PRO A 331 -18.31 -12.91 20.89
N GLN A 332 -17.63 -13.35 21.95
CA GLN A 332 -16.22 -13.75 21.92
C GLN A 332 -15.91 -15.00 21.08
N SER A 333 -16.94 -15.64 20.51
CA SER A 333 -16.78 -16.71 19.52
C SER A 333 -16.36 -16.19 18.15
N TYR A 334 -16.52 -14.90 17.87
CA TYR A 334 -16.06 -14.30 16.62
C TYR A 334 -14.57 -13.95 16.70
N PRO A 335 -13.83 -14.05 15.57
CA PRO A 335 -12.45 -13.58 15.52
C PRO A 335 -12.34 -12.09 15.88
N THR A 336 -11.18 -11.69 16.40
CA THR A 336 -10.90 -10.26 16.70
C THR A 336 -10.97 -9.39 15.45
N TYR A 337 -10.61 -9.93 14.29
CA TYR A 337 -10.45 -9.18 13.04
C TYR A 337 -11.50 -9.60 11.99
N LEU A 338 -12.17 -8.61 11.40
CA LEU A 338 -13.17 -8.83 10.36
C LEU A 338 -12.58 -9.55 9.14
N GLU A 339 -11.31 -9.27 8.80
CA GLU A 339 -10.60 -9.98 7.72
C GLU A 339 -10.52 -11.48 8.01
N VAL A 340 -10.15 -11.86 9.24
CA VAL A 340 -10.02 -13.27 9.66
C VAL A 340 -11.39 -13.95 9.62
N HIS A 341 -12.44 -13.31 10.11
CA HIS A 341 -13.81 -13.83 10.01
C HIS A 341 -14.21 -14.07 8.55
N SER A 342 -14.00 -13.08 7.70
CA SER A 342 -14.40 -13.12 6.29
C SER A 342 -13.65 -14.20 5.51
N PHE A 343 -12.34 -14.35 5.77
CA PHE A 343 -11.52 -15.37 5.14
C PHE A 343 -11.88 -16.77 5.63
N ARG A 344 -12.08 -16.96 6.94
CA ARG A 344 -12.47 -18.26 7.50
C ARG A 344 -13.82 -18.73 6.96
N LYS A 345 -14.81 -17.84 6.83
CA LYS A 345 -16.10 -18.13 6.19
C LYS A 345 -15.94 -18.65 4.76
N MET A 346 -15.03 -18.05 3.99
CA MET A 346 -14.71 -18.53 2.64
C MET A 346 -14.05 -19.91 2.66
N LEU A 347 -13.08 -20.14 3.56
CA LEU A 347 -12.43 -21.44 3.71
C LEU A 347 -13.43 -22.54 4.11
N GLU A 348 -14.34 -22.25 5.05
CA GLU A 348 -15.40 -23.17 5.49
C GLU A 348 -16.36 -23.51 4.35
N ALA A 349 -16.84 -22.48 3.62
CA ALA A 349 -17.79 -22.65 2.53
C ALA A 349 -17.24 -23.48 1.35
N THR A 350 -15.91 -23.51 1.19
CA THR A 350 -15.20 -24.23 0.13
C THR A 350 -14.48 -25.48 0.65
N SER A 351 -14.78 -25.95 1.87
CA SER A 351 -14.04 -27.02 2.54
C SER A 351 -14.04 -28.36 1.79
N ASP A 352 -15.07 -28.63 1.00
CA ASP A 352 -15.19 -29.84 0.16
C ASP A 352 -14.66 -29.62 -1.27
N GLU A 353 -14.09 -28.45 -1.58
CA GLU A 353 -13.55 -28.09 -2.89
C GLU A 353 -12.02 -28.12 -2.90
N ASP A 354 -11.44 -28.68 -3.97
CA ASP A 354 -10.01 -28.67 -4.23
C ASP A 354 -9.60 -27.35 -4.92
N ILE A 355 -9.25 -26.35 -4.10
CA ILE A 355 -8.84 -25.01 -4.54
C ILE A 355 -7.39 -24.77 -4.11
N GLU A 356 -6.44 -25.10 -5.00
CA GLU A 356 -4.99 -24.97 -4.79
C GLU A 356 -4.59 -23.61 -4.18
N SER A 357 -5.18 -22.52 -4.65
CA SER A 357 -4.87 -21.16 -4.16
C SER A 357 -5.27 -20.90 -2.71
N LEU A 358 -6.07 -21.76 -2.07
CA LEU A 358 -6.48 -21.63 -0.68
C LEU A 358 -5.79 -22.65 0.25
N GLU A 359 -5.02 -23.61 -0.28
CA GLU A 359 -4.38 -24.66 0.53
C GLU A 359 -3.49 -24.11 1.63
N TYR A 360 -2.63 -23.13 1.30
CA TYR A 360 -1.76 -22.51 2.29
C TYR A 360 -2.57 -21.78 3.38
N ALA A 361 -3.66 -21.09 3.00
CA ALA A 361 -4.52 -20.43 3.97
C ALA A 361 -5.20 -21.45 4.92
N ARG A 362 -5.60 -22.62 4.41
CA ARG A 362 -6.13 -23.73 5.23
C ARG A 362 -5.08 -24.28 6.18
N GLU A 363 -3.84 -24.42 5.71
CA GLU A 363 -2.72 -24.85 6.56
C GLU A 363 -2.46 -23.84 7.68
N MET A 364 -2.47 -22.54 7.37
CA MET A 364 -2.31 -21.48 8.37
C MET A 364 -3.44 -21.49 9.39
N ASP A 365 -4.71 -21.67 8.98
CA ASP A 365 -5.83 -21.77 9.93
C ASP A 365 -5.71 -23.00 10.83
N LYS A 366 -5.32 -24.16 10.28
CA LYS A 366 -5.08 -25.39 11.06
C LYS A 366 -3.95 -25.22 12.10
N ASN A 367 -2.92 -24.45 11.74
CA ASN A 367 -1.76 -24.20 12.61
C ASN A 367 -1.96 -23.01 13.57
N GLY A 368 -3.13 -22.35 13.54
CA GLY A 368 -3.38 -21.16 14.36
C GLY A 368 -2.61 -19.92 13.91
N MET A 369 -2.20 -19.86 12.63
CA MET A 369 -1.40 -18.79 12.03
C MET A 369 -2.16 -18.02 10.94
N LEU A 370 -3.49 -18.16 10.87
CA LEU A 370 -4.29 -17.46 9.87
C LEU A 370 -4.22 -15.95 10.05
N GLU A 371 -4.25 -15.43 11.28
CA GLU A 371 -4.21 -13.99 11.53
C GLU A 371 -2.92 -13.33 11.03
N PRO A 372 -1.71 -13.77 11.44
CA PRO A 372 -0.48 -13.18 10.91
C PRO A 372 -0.31 -13.45 9.42
N TYR A 373 -0.80 -14.57 8.88
CA TYR A 373 -0.80 -14.79 7.44
C TYR A 373 -1.60 -13.73 6.69
N LEU A 374 -2.81 -13.41 7.14
CA LEU A 374 -3.65 -12.40 6.47
C LEU A 374 -3.13 -10.98 6.70
N LEU A 375 -2.67 -10.67 7.91
CA LEU A 375 -2.27 -9.31 8.31
C LEU A 375 -0.80 -8.98 7.99
N ILE A 376 0.04 -9.96 7.65
CA ILE A 376 1.44 -9.74 7.24
C ILE A 376 1.71 -10.34 5.84
N GLY A 377 1.33 -11.60 5.61
CA GLY A 377 1.62 -12.32 4.37
C GLY A 377 0.80 -11.85 3.15
N LEU A 378 -0.53 -11.73 3.33
CA LEU A 378 -1.51 -11.24 2.35
C LEU A 378 -1.94 -9.79 2.61
N TYR A 379 -1.10 -9.03 3.32
CA TYR A 379 -1.44 -7.69 3.78
C TYR A 379 -1.93 -6.76 2.67
N ASN A 380 -2.91 -5.94 3.01
CA ASN A 380 -3.42 -4.86 2.18
C ASN A 380 -3.55 -3.58 3.02
N VAL A 381 -3.36 -2.41 2.41
CA VAL A 381 -3.44 -1.11 3.09
C VAL A 381 -4.76 -0.87 3.83
N ASP A 382 -5.88 -1.41 3.33
CA ASP A 382 -7.19 -1.24 3.96
C ASP A 382 -7.29 -2.05 5.28
N LEU A 383 -6.35 -2.97 5.53
CA LEU A 383 -6.21 -3.73 6.77
C LEU A 383 -5.30 -3.05 7.80
N TYR A 384 -4.81 -1.83 7.53
CA TYR A 384 -3.77 -1.21 8.36
C TYR A 384 -4.13 -1.15 9.85
N GLN A 385 -5.37 -0.82 10.20
CA GLN A 385 -5.80 -0.73 11.60
C GLN A 385 -5.91 -2.11 12.27
N GLN A 386 -6.41 -3.12 11.57
CA GLN A 386 -6.43 -4.51 12.06
C GLN A 386 -5.01 -5.03 12.26
N TYR A 387 -4.11 -4.77 11.30
CA TYR A 387 -2.69 -5.10 11.39
C TYR A 387 -2.01 -4.41 12.57
N LEU A 388 -2.22 -3.10 12.75
CA LEU A 388 -1.61 -2.34 13.83
C LEU A 388 -2.04 -2.89 15.19
N HIS A 389 -3.35 -3.09 15.37
CA HIS A 389 -3.90 -3.72 16.56
C HIS A 389 -3.32 -5.13 16.79
N PHE A 390 -3.14 -5.92 15.73
CA PHE A 390 -2.52 -7.25 15.81
C PHE A 390 -1.07 -7.21 16.27
N VAL A 391 -0.22 -6.38 15.66
CA VAL A 391 1.19 -6.33 16.05
C VAL A 391 1.38 -5.76 17.46
N GLU A 392 0.53 -4.83 17.90
CA GLU A 392 0.57 -4.27 19.26
C GLU A 392 0.19 -5.30 20.34
N ASN A 393 -0.78 -6.17 20.07
CA ASN A 393 -1.30 -7.11 21.06
C ASN A 393 -0.73 -8.54 20.93
N ASN A 394 -0.28 -8.93 19.75
CA ASN A 394 0.16 -10.29 19.41
C ASN A 394 1.56 -10.31 18.77
N LYS A 395 2.46 -9.43 19.20
CA LYS A 395 3.81 -9.27 18.62
C LYS A 395 4.59 -10.57 18.50
N LEU A 396 4.55 -11.44 19.52
CA LEU A 396 5.27 -12.72 19.51
C LEU A 396 4.76 -13.66 18.41
N GLU A 397 3.45 -13.65 18.15
CA GLU A 397 2.83 -14.44 17.08
C GLU A 397 3.21 -13.89 15.69
N ALA A 398 3.23 -12.55 15.55
CA ALA A 398 3.73 -11.90 14.34
C ALA A 398 5.21 -12.28 14.05
N GLU A 399 6.06 -12.24 15.08
CA GLU A 399 7.46 -12.64 14.98
C GLU A 399 7.61 -14.13 14.67
N GLN A 400 6.78 -14.99 15.28
CA GLN A 400 6.76 -16.42 14.98
C GLN A 400 6.42 -16.67 13.51
N PHE A 401 5.36 -16.04 12.99
CA PHE A 401 4.99 -16.16 11.58
C PHE A 401 6.14 -15.73 10.65
N ILE A 402 6.79 -14.60 10.94
CA ILE A 402 7.93 -14.14 10.13
C ILE A 402 9.10 -15.14 10.17
N ASN A 403 9.45 -15.66 11.34
CA ASN A 403 10.65 -16.49 11.50
C ASN A 403 10.46 -17.95 11.09
N ASP A 404 9.25 -18.48 11.20
CA ASP A 404 8.98 -19.91 11.04
C ASP A 404 8.19 -20.24 9.77
N TYR A 405 7.38 -19.30 9.26
CA TYR A 405 6.49 -19.52 8.12
C TYR A 405 6.86 -18.69 6.88
N LEU A 406 7.37 -17.46 7.06
CA LEU A 406 7.88 -16.66 5.94
C LEU A 406 9.35 -16.96 5.64
N ILE A 407 10.16 -17.30 6.64
CA ILE A 407 11.59 -17.57 6.46
C ILE A 407 11.85 -19.04 6.79
N VAL A 408 11.88 -19.88 5.76
CA VAL A 408 12.00 -21.34 5.92
C VAL A 408 13.41 -21.81 5.55
N THR A 409 13.81 -22.98 6.07
CA THR A 409 15.04 -23.66 5.64
C THR A 409 14.93 -24.06 4.16
N GLN A 410 16.03 -23.94 3.41
CA GLN A 410 16.04 -24.19 1.96
C GLN A 410 15.60 -25.58 1.54
#